data_AF-A0A7C4IF58-F1
#
_entry.id   AF-A0A7C4IF58-F1
#
_cell.length_a   1.000
_cell.length_b   1.000
_cell.length_c   1.000
_cell.angle_alpha   90.00
_cell.angle_beta   90.00
_cell.angle_gamma   90.00
#
_symmetry.space_group_name_H-M   'P 1'
#
loop_
_entity.id
_entity.type
_entity.pdbx_description
1 polymer ?
#
loop_
_entity_poly.entity_id
_entity_poly.type
_entity_poly.pdbx_seq_one_letter_code
_entity_poly.pdbx_strand_id
1 'polypeptide(L)'
;MPKSRPLPYVQRCGLALAVAAALAGCAQSPRRNAASEDPCNPVMGAVIGGAAGALLGGDRHRTQGALLGAGLGALACVAYNYQTSQTKTAQQVGDEYRKAHNDQLPPAPVVTAYRTETTRPTAKGGDEVTVRSNIEVVPGAKEPLRELREEFVVVDPKGVERSRIAKTPAPAGAGGGAYVSTLQFTFPQGVPPGEYRVQSRLYVNGTPAKTSDVRIQVAQTAAGGTVVAAVDRTDRQ
;
A
#
# COMPACT_ATOMS: atom_id res chain seq x y z
N MET A 1 33.23 78.04 16.35
CA MET A 1 32.25 78.14 17.46
C MET A 1 30.88 78.45 16.88
N PRO A 2 29.97 77.48 16.72
CA PRO A 2 28.60 77.75 16.28
C PRO A 2 27.69 78.04 17.48
N LYS A 3 26.77 78.99 17.23
CA LYS A 3 25.91 79.71 18.17
C LYS A 3 24.55 79.02 18.25
N SER A 4 24.13 78.63 19.45
CA SER A 4 22.83 78.04 19.77
C SER A 4 21.77 79.12 19.98
N ARG A 5 20.56 78.93 19.42
CA ARG A 5 19.26 79.52 19.83
C ARG A 5 18.06 78.64 19.37
N PRO A 6 16.88 78.74 20.01
CA PRO A 6 16.02 77.59 20.34
C PRO A 6 14.63 77.52 19.64
N LEU A 7 13.97 76.36 19.87
CA LEU A 7 12.56 75.87 19.69
C LEU A 7 11.41 76.92 19.76
N PRO A 8 10.12 76.66 19.37
CA PRO A 8 9.40 75.35 19.31
C PRO A 8 8.34 75.16 18.18
N TYR A 9 7.91 73.91 17.89
CA TYR A 9 6.53 73.66 17.42
C TYR A 9 6.08 72.19 17.65
N VAL A 10 5.32 72.01 18.73
CA VAL A 10 4.07 71.25 18.90
C VAL A 10 3.80 70.02 18.00
N GLN A 11 3.95 68.84 18.64
CA GLN A 11 2.93 67.80 18.82
C GLN A 11 2.20 67.25 17.59
N ARG A 12 2.60 66.04 17.16
CA ARG A 12 1.66 65.00 16.70
C ARG A 12 2.10 63.61 17.19
N CYS A 13 1.14 62.95 17.84
CA CYS A 13 1.18 61.60 18.35
C CYS A 13 1.48 60.57 17.25
N GLY A 14 2.22 59.52 17.60
CA GLY A 14 2.44 58.37 16.74
C GLY A 14 3.32 57.32 17.40
N LEU A 15 2.75 56.61 18.37
CA LEU A 15 3.30 55.38 18.95
C LEU A 15 3.50 54.34 17.83
N ALA A 16 4.69 53.73 17.74
CA ALA A 16 4.86 52.28 17.95
C ALA A 16 6.27 51.83 17.54
N LEU A 17 6.97 51.26 18.52
CA LEU A 17 8.19 50.48 18.38
C LEU A 17 7.95 49.24 17.49
N ALA A 18 8.92 48.92 16.63
CA ALA A 18 9.21 47.54 16.25
C ALA A 18 10.72 47.34 16.25
N VAL A 19 11.19 46.70 17.33
CA VAL A 19 12.58 46.32 17.58
C VAL A 19 12.95 45.15 16.66
N ALA A 20 14.08 45.29 15.97
CA ALA A 20 14.76 44.18 15.30
C ALA A 20 15.40 43.24 16.33
N ALA A 21 15.20 41.94 16.18
CA ALA A 21 16.00 40.92 16.85
C ALA A 21 16.34 39.79 15.86
N ALA A 22 17.63 39.47 15.83
CA ALA A 22 18.30 38.60 14.89
C ALA A 22 18.26 37.12 15.29
N LEU A 23 18.42 36.26 14.28
CA LEU A 23 19.12 34.96 14.27
C LEU A 23 19.14 34.15 15.58
N ALA A 24 18.22 33.19 15.68
CA ALA A 24 18.43 31.94 16.42
C ALA A 24 18.08 30.77 15.49
N GLY A 25 19.10 30.08 14.99
CA GLY A 25 18.95 28.75 14.43
C GLY A 25 18.58 27.80 15.55
N CYS A 26 17.34 27.34 15.55
CA CYS A 26 16.96 26.10 16.20
C CYS A 26 16.59 25.11 15.10
N ALA A 27 17.31 24.00 15.08
CA ALA A 27 16.89 22.74 14.49
C ALA A 27 15.57 22.31 15.16
N GLN A 28 14.47 22.91 14.74
CA GLN A 28 13.14 22.57 15.18
C GLN A 28 12.58 21.65 14.10
N SER A 29 12.73 20.35 14.30
CA SER A 29 11.96 19.35 13.57
C SER A 29 10.51 19.85 13.54
N PRO A 30 9.87 20.03 12.37
CA PRO A 30 8.45 20.28 12.35
C PRO A 30 7.79 18.99 12.87
N ARG A 31 7.53 18.95 14.19
CA ARG A 31 6.36 18.30 14.76
C ARG A 31 5.16 19.00 14.14
N ARG A 32 4.85 18.69 12.88
CA ARG A 32 3.50 18.80 12.39
C ARG A 32 2.82 17.54 12.89
N ASN A 33 1.90 17.75 13.83
CA ASN A 33 0.85 16.83 14.15
C ASN A 33 0.34 16.23 12.84
N ALA A 34 0.73 14.99 12.56
CA ALA A 34 -0.03 14.15 11.66
C ALA A 34 -1.38 14.05 12.35
N ALA A 35 -2.34 14.84 11.88
CA ALA A 35 -3.73 14.61 12.18
C ALA A 35 -3.96 13.13 11.85
N SER A 36 -4.27 12.37 12.90
CA SER A 36 -4.55 10.96 12.83
C SER A 36 -5.89 10.79 12.13
N GLU A 37 -5.89 10.91 10.81
CA GLU A 37 -6.93 10.47 9.89
C GLU A 37 -6.41 9.17 9.25
N ASP A 38 -7.29 8.20 9.03
CA ASP A 38 -6.99 6.81 8.65
C ASP A 38 -5.63 6.60 7.93
N PRO A 39 -4.67 5.87 8.54
CA PRO A 39 -3.30 5.77 8.05
C PRO A 39 -3.17 5.05 6.69
N CYS A 40 -4.28 4.58 6.11
CA CYS A 40 -4.31 3.77 4.89
C CYS A 40 -5.31 4.31 3.86
N ASN A 41 -5.29 5.61 3.57
CA ASN A 41 -6.03 6.19 2.44
C ASN A 41 -5.10 6.33 1.21
N PRO A 42 -5.41 5.74 0.04
CA PRO A 42 -4.58 5.85 -1.17
C PRO A 42 -4.36 7.29 -1.64
N VAL A 43 -5.31 8.20 -1.39
CA VAL A 43 -5.16 9.63 -1.69
C VAL A 43 -4.10 10.26 -0.78
N MET A 44 -4.12 9.95 0.51
CA MET A 44 -3.11 10.44 1.45
C MET A 44 -1.74 9.86 1.15
N GLY A 45 -1.66 8.56 0.82
CA GLY A 45 -0.45 7.92 0.34
C GLY A 45 0.11 8.61 -0.91
N ALA A 46 -0.74 8.98 -1.87
CA ALA A 46 -0.35 9.72 -3.07
C ALA A 46 0.21 11.11 -2.74
N VAL A 47 -0.43 11.87 -1.85
CA VAL A 47 0.02 13.21 -1.46
C VAL A 47 1.37 13.16 -0.77
N ILE A 48 1.53 12.26 0.21
CA ILE A 48 2.79 12.10 0.96
C ILE A 48 3.90 11.61 0.03
N GLY A 49 3.62 10.57 -0.74
CA GLY A 49 4.55 10.02 -1.70
C GLY A 49 4.96 11.04 -2.76
N GLY A 50 4.01 11.83 -3.26
CA GLY A 50 4.28 12.87 -4.25
C GLY A 50 5.08 14.04 -3.70
N ALA A 51 4.82 14.50 -2.47
CA ALA A 51 5.62 15.52 -1.83
C ALA A 51 7.07 15.04 -1.61
N ALA A 52 7.26 13.82 -1.10
CA ALA A 52 8.58 13.24 -0.94
C ALA A 52 9.30 13.04 -2.29
N GLY A 53 8.58 12.53 -3.29
CA GLY A 53 9.10 12.33 -4.64
C GLY A 53 9.51 13.65 -5.32
N ALA A 54 8.74 14.72 -5.13
CA ALA A 54 9.08 16.05 -5.64
C ALA A 54 10.40 16.56 -5.06
N LEU A 55 10.60 16.40 -3.75
CA LEU A 55 11.83 16.79 -3.06
C LEU A 55 13.03 15.95 -3.55
N LEU A 56 12.86 14.64 -3.69
CA LEU A 56 13.91 13.75 -4.17
C LEU A 56 14.25 13.95 -5.66
N GLY A 57 13.30 14.42 -6.47
CA GLY A 57 13.52 14.72 -7.89
C GLY A 57 14.31 16.00 -8.16
N GLY A 58 14.46 16.87 -7.15
CA GLY A 58 15.12 18.18 -7.28
C GLY A 58 14.47 19.09 -8.34
N ASP A 59 15.12 20.20 -8.69
CA ASP A 59 14.51 21.21 -9.57
C ASP A 59 14.31 20.74 -11.02
N ARG A 60 15.14 19.81 -11.50
CA ARG A 60 15.09 19.32 -12.89
C ARG A 60 14.02 18.25 -13.12
N HIS A 61 13.69 17.47 -12.09
CA HIS A 61 12.76 16.34 -12.21
C HIS A 61 11.67 16.35 -11.14
N ARG A 62 11.34 17.52 -10.58
CA ARG A 62 10.35 17.68 -9.51
C ARG A 62 9.00 17.05 -9.85
N THR A 63 8.48 17.29 -11.04
CA THR A 63 7.17 16.80 -11.49
C THR A 63 7.18 15.29 -11.71
N GLN A 64 8.22 14.77 -12.35
CA GLN A 64 8.41 13.34 -12.56
C GLN A 64 8.58 12.61 -11.22
N GLY A 65 9.40 13.15 -10.32
CA GLY A 65 9.59 12.65 -8.97
C GLY A 65 8.28 12.64 -8.18
N ALA A 66 7.49 13.72 -8.26
CA ALA A 66 6.18 13.80 -7.62
C ALA A 66 5.21 12.73 -8.12
N LEU A 67 5.16 12.50 -9.43
CA LEU A 67 4.26 11.53 -10.03
C LEU A 67 4.64 10.09 -9.65
N LEU A 68 5.93 9.75 -9.73
CA LEU A 68 6.44 8.43 -9.33
C LEU A 68 6.25 8.20 -7.83
N GLY A 69 6.55 9.21 -7.02
CA GLY A 69 6.35 9.19 -5.58
C GLY A 69 4.88 9.02 -5.21
N ALA A 70 3.97 9.72 -5.88
CA ALA A 70 2.54 9.61 -5.65
C ALA A 70 2.02 8.21 -6.01
N GLY A 71 2.39 7.65 -7.16
CA GLY A 71 1.97 6.31 -7.55
C GLY A 71 2.45 5.24 -6.57
N LEU A 72 3.72 5.32 -6.17
CA LEU A 72 4.30 4.42 -5.16
C LEU A 72 3.68 4.60 -3.78
N GLY A 73 3.37 5.84 -3.37
CA GLY A 73 2.73 6.14 -2.09
C GLY A 73 1.27 5.66 -2.04
N ALA A 74 0.53 5.83 -3.14
CA ALA A 74 -0.82 5.31 -3.28
C ALA A 74 -0.86 3.78 -3.24
N LEU A 75 0.13 3.12 -3.87
CA LEU A 75 0.17 1.65 -3.95
C LEU A 75 0.29 1.01 -2.57
N ALA A 76 0.85 1.73 -1.59
CA ALA A 76 0.92 1.24 -0.22
C ALA A 76 -0.44 1.14 0.48
N CYS A 77 -1.42 1.92 0.01
CA CYS A 77 -2.75 2.01 0.59
C CYS A 77 -3.83 1.60 -0.42
N VAL A 78 -3.48 0.80 -1.43
CA VAL A 78 -4.43 0.34 -2.44
C VAL A 78 -5.54 -0.51 -1.81
N ALA A 79 -6.77 -0.31 -2.29
CA ALA A 79 -7.89 -1.13 -1.90
C ALA A 79 -7.82 -2.51 -2.55
N TYR A 80 -8.09 -3.55 -1.76
CA TYR A 80 -8.13 -4.93 -2.24
C TYR A 80 -9.53 -5.48 -2.14
N ASN A 81 -10.01 -6.04 -3.23
CA ASN A 81 -11.22 -6.86 -3.22
C ASN A 81 -10.81 -8.33 -3.16
N TYR A 82 -11.30 -9.04 -2.14
CA TYR A 82 -10.95 -10.44 -1.91
C TYR A 82 -12.21 -11.30 -1.87
N GLN A 83 -12.27 -12.30 -2.75
CA GLN A 83 -13.33 -13.29 -2.77
C GLN A 83 -12.74 -14.68 -2.59
N THR A 84 -13.51 -15.56 -1.96
CA THR A 84 -13.14 -16.96 -1.75
C THR A 84 -14.34 -17.85 -2.04
N SER A 85 -14.08 -19.02 -2.60
CA SER A 85 -15.09 -20.03 -2.91
C SER A 85 -14.55 -21.39 -2.51
N GLN A 86 -15.31 -22.15 -1.73
CA GLN A 86 -14.97 -23.54 -1.43
C GLN A 86 -15.34 -24.41 -2.63
N THR A 87 -14.38 -25.16 -3.15
CA THR A 87 -14.57 -26.10 -4.27
C THR A 87 -14.64 -27.55 -3.81
N LYS A 88 -14.04 -27.86 -2.66
CA LYS A 88 -14.19 -29.16 -1.98
C LYS A 88 -14.28 -28.98 -0.47
N THR A 89 -15.09 -29.81 0.18
CA THR A 89 -15.20 -29.84 1.65
C THR A 89 -13.99 -30.53 2.29
N ALA A 90 -13.81 -30.34 3.60
CA ALA A 90 -12.79 -31.05 4.37
C ALA A 90 -12.93 -32.58 4.25
N GLN A 91 -14.18 -33.07 4.24
CA GLN A 91 -14.47 -34.50 4.11
C GLN A 91 -14.04 -35.02 2.73
N GLN A 92 -14.40 -34.31 1.65
CA GLN A 92 -14.03 -34.70 0.29
C GLN A 92 -12.51 -34.75 0.11
N VAL A 93 -11.79 -33.71 0.55
CA VAL A 93 -10.32 -33.68 0.49
C VAL A 93 -9.71 -34.78 1.36
N GLY A 94 -10.26 -35.02 2.56
CA GLY A 94 -9.81 -36.09 3.44
C GLY A 94 -10.03 -37.49 2.87
N ASP A 95 -11.18 -37.74 2.23
CA ASP A 95 -11.50 -38.99 1.54
C ASP A 95 -10.56 -39.24 0.36
N GLU A 96 -10.33 -38.20 -0.46
CA GLU A 96 -9.38 -38.27 -1.58
C GLU A 96 -7.96 -38.54 -1.10
N TYR A 97 -7.53 -37.88 -0.02
CA TYR A 97 -6.21 -38.12 0.57
C TYR A 97 -6.06 -39.56 1.07
N ARG A 98 -7.06 -40.07 1.81
CA ARG A 98 -7.08 -41.44 2.34
C ARG A 98 -6.93 -42.49 1.26
N LYS A 99 -7.65 -42.35 0.14
CA LYS A 99 -7.54 -43.26 -1.01
C LYS A 99 -6.12 -43.36 -1.56
N ALA A 100 -5.33 -42.30 -1.44
CA ALA A 100 -3.93 -42.27 -1.87
C ALA A 100 -2.92 -42.64 -0.77
N HIS A 101 -3.35 -42.74 0.49
CA HIS A 101 -2.47 -42.87 1.66
C HIS A 101 -2.94 -43.95 2.65
N ASN A 102 -3.26 -45.16 2.14
CA ASN A 102 -3.61 -46.34 2.95
C ASN A 102 -4.72 -46.07 3.99
N ASP A 103 -5.73 -45.28 3.60
CA ASP A 103 -6.86 -44.88 4.45
C ASP A 103 -6.48 -44.07 5.70
N GLN A 104 -5.29 -43.47 5.71
CA GLN A 104 -4.81 -42.63 6.82
C GLN A 104 -4.84 -41.14 6.46
N LEU A 105 -5.26 -40.33 7.43
CA LEU A 105 -5.09 -38.87 7.40
C LEU A 105 -3.73 -38.49 8.02
N PRO A 106 -3.16 -37.33 7.65
CA PRO A 106 -1.98 -36.82 8.32
C PRO A 106 -2.29 -36.48 9.80
N PRO A 107 -1.31 -36.51 10.71
CA PRO A 107 -1.54 -36.22 12.13
C PRO A 107 -2.03 -34.78 12.36
N ALA A 108 -1.51 -33.83 11.59
CA ALA A 108 -1.91 -32.42 11.58
C ALA A 108 -2.37 -31.99 10.18
N PRO A 109 -3.06 -30.84 10.03
CA PRO A 109 -3.51 -30.39 8.72
C PRO A 109 -2.32 -30.07 7.81
N VAL A 110 -2.39 -30.49 6.54
CA VAL A 110 -1.30 -30.32 5.57
C VAL A 110 -1.83 -29.67 4.30
N VAL A 111 -1.05 -28.72 3.77
CA VAL A 111 -1.32 -28.12 2.46
C VAL A 111 -0.77 -29.02 1.36
N THR A 112 -1.67 -29.63 0.57
CA THR A 112 -1.30 -30.48 -0.58
C THR A 112 -1.15 -29.67 -1.85
N ALA A 113 -1.89 -28.57 -2.01
CA ALA A 113 -1.77 -27.68 -3.15
C ALA A 113 -1.79 -26.21 -2.72
N TYR A 114 -0.86 -25.44 -3.26
CA TYR A 114 -0.90 -23.98 -3.22
C TYR A 114 -0.21 -23.42 -4.45
N ARG A 115 -0.98 -22.68 -5.27
CA ARG A 115 -0.44 -21.97 -6.43
C ARG A 115 -1.22 -20.68 -6.66
N THR A 116 -0.50 -19.66 -7.10
CA THR A 116 -1.09 -18.38 -7.50
C THR A 116 -0.78 -18.09 -8.96
N GLU A 117 -1.71 -17.42 -9.62
CA GLU A 117 -1.59 -17.02 -11.02
C GLU A 117 -2.25 -15.65 -11.22
N THR A 118 -1.77 -14.88 -12.19
CA THR A 118 -2.42 -13.63 -12.59
C THR A 118 -3.09 -13.78 -13.94
N THR A 119 -4.26 -13.17 -14.08
CA THR A 119 -4.95 -13.05 -15.38
C THR A 119 -4.34 -11.96 -16.27
N ARG A 120 -3.51 -11.07 -15.70
CA ARG A 120 -2.84 -9.98 -16.41
C ARG A 120 -1.34 -9.93 -16.04
N PRO A 121 -0.49 -10.68 -16.77
CA PRO A 121 0.97 -10.65 -16.55
C PRO A 121 1.59 -9.31 -17.00
N THR A 122 0.85 -8.49 -17.73
CA THR A 122 1.23 -7.14 -18.13
C THR A 122 0.13 -6.15 -17.74
N ALA A 123 0.50 -4.99 -17.20
CA ALA A 123 -0.42 -3.94 -16.78
C ALA A 123 0.18 -2.54 -17.02
N LYS A 124 -0.61 -1.49 -16.86
CA LYS A 124 -0.16 -0.10 -16.76
C LYS A 124 -0.81 0.57 -15.55
N GLY A 125 -0.40 1.80 -15.23
CA GLY A 125 -1.08 2.60 -14.22
C GLY A 125 -2.57 2.77 -14.55
N GLY A 126 -3.43 2.49 -13.58
CA GLY A 126 -4.88 2.47 -13.68
C GLY A 126 -5.50 1.11 -14.02
N ASP A 127 -4.71 0.12 -14.42
CA ASP A 127 -5.24 -1.21 -14.69
C ASP A 127 -5.52 -1.97 -13.39
N GLU A 128 -6.65 -2.67 -13.36
CA GLU A 128 -6.97 -3.65 -12.33
C GLU A 128 -6.26 -4.97 -12.63
N VAL A 129 -5.65 -5.58 -11.63
CA VAL A 129 -5.03 -6.90 -11.71
C VAL A 129 -5.74 -7.86 -10.76
N THR A 130 -5.98 -9.07 -11.24
CA THR A 130 -6.48 -10.18 -10.44
C THR A 130 -5.39 -11.21 -10.24
N VAL A 131 -5.17 -11.59 -8.98
CA VAL A 131 -4.37 -12.75 -8.59
C VAL A 131 -5.31 -13.82 -8.06
N ARG A 132 -5.30 -14.99 -8.70
CA ARG A 132 -6.11 -16.14 -8.31
C ARG A 132 -5.24 -17.14 -7.56
N SER A 133 -5.69 -17.59 -6.39
CA SER A 133 -5.07 -18.68 -5.65
C SER A 133 -5.90 -19.96 -5.74
N ASN A 134 -5.22 -21.09 -5.88
CA ASN A 134 -5.82 -22.42 -5.71
C ASN A 134 -5.16 -23.06 -4.48
N ILE A 135 -5.97 -23.45 -3.51
CA ILE A 135 -5.54 -23.89 -2.19
C ILE A 135 -6.20 -25.24 -1.89
N GLU A 136 -5.45 -26.22 -1.41
CA GLU A 136 -5.99 -27.47 -0.89
C GLU A 136 -5.33 -27.82 0.43
N VAL A 137 -6.16 -28.04 1.46
CA VAL A 137 -5.74 -28.36 2.82
C VAL A 137 -6.44 -29.62 3.27
N VAL A 138 -5.65 -30.65 3.59
CA VAL A 138 -6.13 -31.92 4.12
C VAL A 138 -6.37 -31.78 5.62
N PRO A 139 -7.49 -32.28 6.16
CA PRO A 139 -7.73 -32.28 7.60
C PRO A 139 -6.72 -33.17 8.35
N GLY A 140 -6.32 -32.73 9.55
CA GLY A 140 -5.52 -33.53 10.47
C GLY A 140 -6.37 -34.53 11.27
N ALA A 141 -5.79 -35.69 11.57
CA ALA A 141 -6.43 -36.73 12.38
C ALA A 141 -6.38 -36.44 13.89
N LYS A 142 -5.31 -35.79 14.36
CA LYS A 142 -5.06 -35.51 15.78
C LYS A 142 -5.19 -34.02 16.09
N GLU A 143 -4.71 -33.18 15.17
CA GLU A 143 -4.77 -31.73 15.31
C GLU A 143 -5.77 -31.12 14.33
N PRO A 144 -6.68 -30.25 14.80
CA PRO A 144 -7.62 -29.58 13.91
C PRO A 144 -6.96 -28.40 13.18
N LEU A 145 -7.55 -28.03 12.04
CA LEU A 145 -7.30 -26.73 11.43
C LEU A 145 -7.98 -25.65 12.27
N ARG A 146 -7.18 -24.73 12.81
CA ARG A 146 -7.63 -23.58 13.62
C ARG A 146 -7.64 -22.30 12.79
N GLU A 147 -6.63 -22.14 11.93
CA GLU A 147 -6.49 -20.98 11.07
C GLU A 147 -5.89 -21.41 9.73
N LEU A 148 -6.50 -20.92 8.65
CA LEU A 148 -5.91 -20.90 7.32
C LEU A 148 -5.76 -19.44 6.90
N ARG A 149 -4.54 -18.91 6.90
CA ARG A 149 -4.28 -17.50 6.58
C ARG A 149 -3.44 -17.41 5.31
N GLU A 150 -3.90 -16.61 4.38
CA GLU A 150 -3.19 -16.27 3.15
C GLU A 150 -2.74 -14.82 3.22
N GLU A 151 -1.45 -14.59 3.04
CA GLU A 151 -0.84 -13.27 3.04
C GLU A 151 -0.30 -12.96 1.64
N PHE A 152 -0.59 -11.76 1.14
CA PHE A 152 -0.06 -11.22 -0.10
C PHE A 152 0.78 -9.97 0.18
N VAL A 153 1.91 -9.87 -0.50
CA VAL A 153 2.83 -8.74 -0.42
C VAL A 153 3.13 -8.26 -1.84
N VAL A 154 2.84 -7.00 -2.14
CA VAL A 154 3.23 -6.40 -3.42
C VAL A 154 4.60 -5.76 -3.25
N VAL A 155 5.55 -6.23 -4.06
CA VAL A 155 6.95 -5.78 -4.06
C VAL A 155 7.21 -5.04 -5.36
N ASP A 156 7.77 -3.85 -5.26
CA ASP A 156 8.13 -3.02 -6.42
C ASP A 156 9.39 -3.54 -7.15
N PRO A 157 9.72 -3.00 -8.33
CA PRO A 157 10.89 -3.41 -9.11
C PRO A 157 12.23 -3.20 -8.40
N LYS A 158 12.26 -2.39 -7.32
CA LYS A 158 13.45 -2.17 -6.49
C LYS A 158 13.53 -3.16 -5.33
N GLY A 159 12.58 -4.08 -5.21
CA GLY A 159 12.50 -5.04 -4.12
C GLY A 159 11.86 -4.50 -2.85
N VAL A 160 11.24 -3.32 -2.90
CA VAL A 160 10.61 -2.70 -1.72
C VAL A 160 9.17 -3.16 -1.61
N GLU A 161 8.79 -3.65 -0.43
CA GLU A 161 7.40 -3.91 -0.09
C GLU A 161 6.61 -2.59 -0.14
N ARG A 162 5.58 -2.58 -0.97
CA ARG A 162 4.66 -1.44 -1.07
C ARG A 162 3.48 -1.67 -0.18
N SER A 163 2.91 -2.87 -0.20
CA SER A 163 1.67 -3.19 0.49
C SER A 163 1.66 -4.65 0.94
N ARG A 164 0.85 -4.91 1.97
CA ARG A 164 0.65 -6.22 2.56
C ARG A 164 -0.79 -6.39 2.96
N ILE A 165 -1.35 -7.56 2.68
CA ILE A 165 -2.70 -7.91 3.09
C ILE A 165 -2.79 -9.37 3.49
N ALA A 166 -3.47 -9.64 4.60
CA ALA A 166 -3.77 -11.00 5.05
C ALA A 166 -5.29 -11.24 5.00
N LYS A 167 -5.67 -12.43 4.55
CA LYS A 167 -7.06 -12.89 4.43
C LYS A 167 -7.15 -14.34 4.88
N THR A 168 -8.36 -14.76 5.24
CA THR A 168 -8.64 -16.14 5.68
C THR A 168 -9.51 -16.80 4.59
N PRO A 169 -8.97 -17.70 3.75
CA PRO A 169 -9.74 -18.31 2.66
C PRO A 169 -10.85 -19.24 3.16
N ALA A 170 -10.61 -19.90 4.30
CA ALA A 170 -11.56 -20.83 4.90
C ALA A 170 -12.45 -20.12 5.94
N PRO A 171 -13.75 -20.45 6.03
CA PRO A 171 -14.60 -19.95 7.10
C PRO A 171 -14.16 -20.48 8.46
N ALA A 172 -14.52 -19.76 9.53
CA ALA A 172 -14.23 -20.19 10.90
C ALA A 172 -14.81 -21.59 11.17
N GLY A 173 -14.01 -22.45 11.80
CA GLY A 173 -14.38 -23.84 12.11
C GLY A 173 -14.23 -24.83 10.94
N ALA A 174 -13.74 -24.41 9.78
CA ALA A 174 -13.41 -25.35 8.70
C ALA A 174 -12.26 -26.27 9.13
N GLY A 175 -12.44 -27.58 8.95
CA GLY A 175 -11.40 -28.59 9.23
C GLY A 175 -10.36 -28.78 8.12
N GLY A 176 -10.57 -28.15 6.97
CA GLY A 176 -9.82 -28.35 5.73
C GLY A 176 -10.71 -28.10 4.51
N GLY A 177 -10.23 -28.44 3.32
CA GLY A 177 -10.96 -28.31 2.07
C GLY A 177 -10.11 -27.73 0.94
N ALA A 178 -10.73 -27.62 -0.23
CA ALA A 178 -10.16 -26.93 -1.38
C ALA A 178 -10.86 -25.59 -1.59
N TYR A 179 -10.08 -24.55 -1.82
CA TYR A 179 -10.55 -23.18 -1.97
C TYR A 179 -9.93 -22.55 -3.21
N VAL A 180 -10.72 -21.72 -3.88
CA VAL A 180 -10.24 -20.78 -4.88
C VAL A 180 -10.48 -19.38 -4.35
N SER A 181 -9.44 -18.56 -4.30
CA SER A 181 -9.55 -17.15 -3.93
C SER A 181 -9.11 -16.24 -5.06
N THR A 182 -9.64 -15.02 -5.07
CA THR A 182 -9.24 -13.94 -5.97
C THR A 182 -8.93 -12.70 -5.17
N LEU A 183 -7.74 -12.14 -5.38
CA LEU A 183 -7.32 -10.84 -4.91
C LEU A 183 -7.28 -9.88 -6.09
N GLN A 184 -8.13 -8.86 -6.07
CA GLN A 184 -8.20 -7.81 -7.08
C GLN A 184 -7.68 -6.50 -6.51
N PHE A 185 -6.85 -5.80 -7.26
CA PHE A 185 -6.35 -4.47 -6.92
C PHE A 185 -6.01 -3.68 -8.16
N THR A 186 -5.99 -2.36 -8.05
CA THR A 186 -5.65 -1.46 -9.16
C THR A 186 -4.27 -0.86 -8.96
N PHE A 187 -3.41 -0.94 -9.97
CA PHE A 187 -2.16 -0.20 -9.94
C PHE A 187 -2.46 1.29 -10.01
N PRO A 188 -2.02 2.12 -9.04
CA PRO A 188 -2.29 3.55 -9.10
C PRO A 188 -1.66 4.21 -10.32
N GLN A 189 -2.23 5.35 -10.74
CA GLN A 189 -1.59 6.18 -11.74
C GLN A 189 -0.20 6.64 -11.28
N GLY A 190 0.74 6.71 -12.22
CA GLY A 190 2.11 7.14 -11.96
C GLY A 190 2.99 6.12 -11.23
N VAL A 191 2.52 4.88 -11.02
CA VAL A 191 3.38 3.80 -10.57
C VAL A 191 4.57 3.62 -11.56
N PRO A 192 5.82 3.50 -11.08
CA PRO A 192 6.97 3.32 -11.96
C PRO A 192 6.85 2.04 -12.79
N PRO A 193 7.26 2.05 -14.07
CA PRO A 193 7.33 0.83 -14.87
C PRO A 193 8.36 -0.14 -14.29
N GLY A 194 8.16 -1.43 -14.54
CA GLY A 194 9.05 -2.50 -14.12
C GLY A 194 8.31 -3.76 -13.70
N GLU A 195 9.07 -4.79 -13.31
CA GLU A 195 8.51 -6.04 -12.83
C GLU A 195 8.11 -5.91 -11.35
N TYR A 196 6.81 -5.96 -11.08
CA TYR A 196 6.27 -6.07 -9.73
C TYR A 196 6.08 -7.55 -9.39
N ARG A 197 6.28 -7.90 -8.13
CA ARG A 197 6.02 -9.24 -7.62
C ARG A 197 4.90 -9.22 -6.61
N VAL A 198 3.94 -10.12 -6.78
CA VAL A 198 2.96 -10.44 -5.74
C VAL A 198 3.42 -11.72 -5.07
N GLN A 199 4.09 -11.55 -3.93
CA GLN A 199 4.52 -12.66 -3.10
C GLN A 199 3.37 -13.10 -2.22
N SER A 200 3.07 -14.39 -2.24
CA SER A 200 1.96 -14.96 -1.50
C SER A 200 2.45 -16.08 -0.59
N ARG A 201 1.93 -16.12 0.64
CA ARG A 201 2.32 -17.07 1.68
C ARG A 201 1.07 -17.62 2.35
N LEU A 202 0.99 -18.94 2.39
CA LEU A 202 -0.08 -19.65 3.07
C LEU A 202 0.41 -20.16 4.42
N TYR A 203 -0.36 -19.87 5.45
CA TYR A 203 -0.11 -20.27 6.83
C TYR A 203 -1.20 -21.24 7.29
N VAL A 204 -0.78 -22.30 7.97
CA VAL A 204 -1.66 -23.24 8.66
C VAL A 204 -1.35 -23.14 10.14
N ASN A 205 -2.36 -22.81 10.95
CA ASN A 205 -2.22 -22.67 12.40
C ASN A 205 -1.04 -21.73 12.78
N GLY A 206 -0.91 -20.59 12.10
CA GLY A 206 0.18 -19.63 12.31
C GLY A 206 1.55 -20.01 11.72
N THR A 207 1.73 -21.25 11.23
CA THR A 207 3.01 -21.72 10.67
C THR A 207 3.04 -21.55 9.15
N PRO A 208 4.10 -20.98 8.55
CA PRO A 208 4.24 -20.92 7.09
C PRO A 208 4.25 -22.33 6.49
N ALA A 209 3.33 -22.60 5.57
CA ALA A 209 3.17 -23.91 4.95
C ALA A 209 3.66 -23.94 3.49
N LYS A 210 3.25 -22.95 2.69
CA LYS A 210 3.63 -22.83 1.27
C LYS A 210 3.78 -21.37 0.88
N THR A 211 4.55 -21.14 -0.18
CA THR A 211 4.69 -19.81 -0.80
C THR A 211 4.50 -19.92 -2.31
N SER A 212 4.07 -18.84 -2.94
CA SER A 212 3.93 -18.71 -4.39
C SER A 212 4.21 -17.26 -4.78
N ASP A 213 4.73 -17.03 -5.98
CA ASP A 213 5.11 -15.71 -6.47
C ASP A 213 4.55 -15.53 -7.89
N VAL A 214 3.95 -14.37 -8.14
CA VAL A 214 3.49 -13.98 -9.47
C VAL A 214 4.14 -12.67 -9.86
N ARG A 215 4.59 -12.60 -11.12
CA ARG A 215 5.21 -11.41 -11.70
C ARG A 215 4.21 -10.68 -12.59
N ILE A 216 4.22 -9.36 -12.48
CA ILE A 216 3.42 -8.48 -13.33
C ILE A 216 4.35 -7.41 -13.89
N GLN A 217 4.49 -7.37 -15.20
CA GLN A 217 5.23 -6.34 -15.89
C GLN A 217 4.36 -5.09 -16.03
N VAL A 218 4.71 -4.02 -15.32
CA VAL A 218 4.07 -2.72 -15.48
C VAL A 218 4.78 -1.93 -16.57
N ALA A 219 4.03 -1.58 -17.62
CA ALA A 219 4.49 -0.75 -18.72
C ALA A 219 4.34 0.75 -18.40
N GLN A 220 5.06 1.59 -19.12
CA GLN A 220 4.87 3.05 -19.04
C GLN A 220 3.50 3.41 -19.59
N THR A 221 2.67 4.08 -18.79
CA THR A 221 1.52 4.81 -19.32
C THR A 221 2.06 6.03 -20.07
N ALA A 222 1.74 6.20 -21.36
CA ALA A 222 2.02 7.45 -22.05
C ALA A 222 1.38 8.59 -21.24
N ALA A 223 2.16 9.60 -20.87
CA ALA A 223 1.73 10.68 -19.99
C ALA A 223 0.56 11.45 -20.62
N GLY A 224 -0.66 11.08 -20.25
CA GLY A 224 -1.87 11.80 -20.61
C GLY A 224 -2.17 12.88 -19.58
N GLY A 225 -1.93 14.13 -19.95
CA GLY A 225 -2.68 15.32 -19.52
C GLY A 225 -2.75 15.63 -18.03
N THR A 226 -1.98 16.65 -17.64
CA THR A 226 -2.11 17.49 -16.45
C THR A 226 -3.53 17.59 -15.87
N VAL A 227 -3.72 17.18 -14.60
CA VAL A 227 -4.75 17.78 -13.74
C VAL A 227 -4.04 18.83 -12.89
N VAL A 228 -3.93 20.04 -13.43
CA VAL A 228 -3.66 21.21 -12.59
C VAL A 228 -4.99 21.53 -11.92
N ALA A 229 -5.16 21.13 -10.66
CA ALA A 229 -6.19 21.73 -9.84
C ALA A 229 -5.76 23.18 -9.59
N ALA A 230 -6.13 24.08 -10.49
CA ALA A 230 -6.10 25.51 -10.20
C ALA A 230 -7.10 25.75 -9.09
N VAL A 231 -6.60 26.02 -7.88
CA VAL A 231 -7.38 26.64 -6.82
C VAL A 231 -7.70 28.03 -7.32
N ASP A 232 -8.89 28.19 -7.90
CA ASP A 232 -9.45 29.49 -8.19
C ASP A 232 -9.70 30.19 -6.85
N ARG A 233 -8.87 31.20 -6.56
CA ARG A 233 -9.12 32.09 -5.43
C ARG A 233 -10.14 33.11 -5.90
N THR A 234 -11.33 32.98 -5.34
CA THR A 234 -12.29 34.04 -5.10
C THR A 234 -11.62 35.40 -4.93
N ASP A 235 -11.91 36.35 -5.81
CA ASP A 235 -11.88 37.78 -5.47
C ASP A 235 -13.26 38.38 -5.72
N ARG A 236 -13.92 38.72 -4.61
CA ARG A 236 -14.97 39.73 -4.57
C ARG A 236 -14.29 41.09 -4.73
N GLN A 237 -14.77 41.92 -5.66
CA GLN A 237 -15.25 43.27 -5.35
C GLN A 237 -16.42 43.60 -6.27
#